data_AF-A0A8C6IB76-F1
#
_entry.id   AF-A0A8C6IB76-F1
#
_cell.length_a   1.000
_cell.length_b   1.000
_cell.length_c   1.000
_cell.angle_alpha   90.00
_cell.angle_beta   90.00
_cell.angle_gamma   90.00
#
_symmetry.space_group_name_H-M   'P 1'
#
loop_
_entity.id
_entity.type
_entity.pdbx_description
1 polymer ?
#
loop_
_entity_poly.entity_id
_entity_poly.type
_entity_poly.pdbx_seq_one_letter_code
_entity_poly.pdbx_strand_id
1 'polypeptide(L)'
;IKTNLNPTGKPFKISSLLNSLCYEKVDKTIKVECYDYDNDGSHNLIGTFQTTMTKLKEASRNLSRQKKESYKNSGVISVKHHEITIECTFLDYIMGRCQLNFTAGMDFTGSNGDPSSPDSLHYISPNSVNEYLTPGQPRTQEDTETVLKM
;
A
#
# COMPACT_ATOMS: atom_id res chain seq x y z
N ILE A 1 -12.84 -6.70 18.43
CA ILE A 1 -12.46 -7.34 19.72
C ILE A 1 -13.66 -7.14 20.65
N LYS A 2 -14.45 -8.18 20.97
CA LYS A 2 -15.63 -8.01 21.84
C LYS A 2 -15.21 -8.06 23.32
N THR A 3 -15.71 -7.11 24.12
CA THR A 3 -15.58 -7.03 25.59
C THR A 3 -14.14 -7.18 26.14
N ASN A 4 -13.22 -6.30 25.76
CA ASN A 4 -11.86 -6.30 26.30
C ASN A 4 -11.41 -4.88 26.70
N LEU A 5 -11.06 -4.71 27.98
CA LEU A 5 -10.55 -3.44 28.53
C LEU A 5 -9.06 -3.22 28.24
N ASN A 6 -8.34 -4.26 27.79
CA ASN A 6 -6.93 -4.22 27.40
C ASN A 6 -6.73 -4.85 26.01
N PRO A 7 -7.37 -4.29 24.96
CA PRO A 7 -7.31 -4.87 23.62
C PRO A 7 -5.87 -4.80 23.08
N THR A 8 -5.41 -5.90 22.49
CA THR A 8 -4.20 -5.90 21.66
C THR A 8 -4.66 -6.05 20.22
N GLY A 9 -4.45 -5.01 19.40
CA GLY A 9 -4.76 -5.04 17.98
C GLY A 9 -3.80 -5.94 17.21
N LYS A 10 -4.22 -6.38 16.01
CA LYS A 10 -3.31 -7.01 15.06
C LYS A 10 -2.28 -5.97 14.57
N PRO A 11 -1.05 -6.38 14.23
CA PRO A 11 -0.09 -5.50 13.57
C PRO A 11 -0.72 -4.90 12.31
N PHE A 12 -0.43 -3.63 12.06
CA PHE A 12 -0.88 -2.91 10.88
C PHE A 12 0.29 -2.08 10.34
N LYS A 13 0.16 -1.69 9.07
CA LYS A 13 1.21 -1.00 8.33
C LYS A 13 0.70 0.34 7.83
N ILE A 14 1.51 1.39 7.93
CA ILE A 14 1.19 2.74 7.47
C ILE A 14 2.18 3.10 6.35
N SER A 15 1.83 2.83 5.09
CA SER A 15 2.69 3.12 3.93
C SER A 15 2.57 4.57 3.42
N SER A 16 1.39 5.19 3.53
CA SER A 16 1.08 6.49 2.89
C SER A 16 1.77 7.71 3.52
N LEU A 17 2.21 7.63 4.78
CA LEU A 17 2.82 8.79 5.46
C LEU A 17 4.24 9.11 4.95
N LEU A 18 4.89 8.16 4.29
CA LEU A 18 6.29 8.23 3.83
C LEU A 18 6.43 8.53 2.33
N ASN A 19 5.38 8.34 1.53
CA ASN A 19 5.45 8.41 0.06
C ASN A 19 5.28 9.82 -0.54
N SER A 20 5.13 10.87 0.29
CA SER A 20 5.08 12.24 -0.20
C SER A 20 6.49 12.81 -0.34
N LEU A 21 7.25 12.28 -1.31
CA LEU A 21 8.33 12.91 -2.08
C LEU A 21 9.42 13.76 -1.38
N CYS A 22 9.47 13.77 -0.06
CA CYS A 22 10.43 14.53 0.71
C CYS A 22 10.80 13.69 1.92
N TYR A 23 12.05 13.22 1.93
CA TYR A 23 12.85 12.88 3.10
C TYR A 23 12.89 14.00 4.18
N GLU A 24 12.09 15.06 4.02
CA GLU A 24 12.13 16.32 4.76
C GLU A 24 10.95 16.56 5.72
N LYS A 25 9.96 15.67 5.79
CA LYS A 25 8.90 15.75 6.82
C LYS A 25 8.63 14.42 7.49
N VAL A 26 9.67 13.86 8.10
CA VAL A 26 9.57 12.65 8.97
C VAL A 26 8.75 12.92 10.24
N ASP A 27 8.56 14.19 10.63
CA ASP A 27 7.89 14.57 11.88
C ASP A 27 6.47 15.15 11.67
N LYS A 28 5.66 14.49 10.84
CA LYS A 28 4.22 14.81 10.77
C LYS A 28 3.50 14.32 12.03
N THR A 29 2.59 15.14 12.54
CA THR A 29 1.70 14.75 13.65
C THR A 29 0.72 13.68 13.19
N ILE A 30 0.73 12.55 13.90
CA ILE A 30 -0.19 11.43 13.74
C ILE A 30 -1.24 11.54 14.86
N LYS A 31 -2.50 11.70 14.49
CA LYS A 31 -3.63 11.63 15.43
C LYS A 31 -4.15 10.20 15.47
N VAL A 32 -4.29 9.66 16.67
CA VAL A 32 -4.85 8.32 16.89
C VAL A 32 -6.09 8.47 17.76
N GLU A 33 -7.19 7.96 17.25
CA GLU A 33 -8.49 7.95 17.91
C GLU A 33 -8.90 6.51 18.18
N CYS A 34 -9.49 6.27 19.35
CA CYS A 34 -10.01 4.98 19.72
C CYS A 34 -11.48 5.09 20.02
N TYR A 35 -12.26 4.26 19.35
CA TYR A 35 -13.70 4.20 19.43
C TYR A 35 -14.16 2.91 20.11
N ASP A 36 -15.26 3.01 20.84
CA ASP A 36 -16.06 1.86 21.25
C ASP A 36 -16.97 1.50 20.08
N TYR A 37 -16.94 0.23 19.69
CA TYR A 37 -17.65 -0.23 18.51
C TYR A 37 -19.08 -0.63 18.88
N ASP A 38 -20.03 -0.06 18.16
CA ASP A 38 -21.47 -0.22 18.34
C ASP A 38 -22.06 -0.69 16.99
N ASN A 39 -22.87 -1.75 17.01
CA ASN A 39 -23.36 -2.37 15.76
C ASN A 39 -24.27 -1.44 14.94
N ASP A 40 -24.81 -0.38 15.55
CA ASP A 40 -25.68 0.62 14.90
C ASP A 40 -24.89 1.75 14.22
N GLY A 41 -23.56 1.72 14.31
CA GLY A 41 -22.66 2.73 13.76
C GLY A 41 -22.47 3.97 14.64
N SER A 42 -23.10 4.03 15.82
CA SER A 42 -23.00 5.16 16.76
C SER A 42 -21.74 5.11 17.65
N HIS A 43 -20.60 4.84 17.04
CA HIS A 43 -19.34 4.60 17.73
C HIS A 43 -18.94 5.72 18.71
N ASN A 44 -18.69 5.33 19.97
CA ASN A 44 -18.35 6.28 21.02
C ASN A 44 -16.84 6.54 21.11
N LEU A 45 -16.39 7.78 20.96
CA LEU A 45 -14.98 8.13 21.15
C LEU A 45 -14.57 7.91 22.61
N ILE A 46 -13.65 6.96 22.84
CA ILE A 46 -13.05 6.62 24.14
C ILE A 46 -11.90 7.58 24.46
N GLY A 47 -11.09 7.92 23.46
CA GLY A 47 -10.00 8.88 23.63
C GLY A 47 -9.15 9.09 22.39
N THR A 48 -8.40 10.19 22.42
CA THR A 48 -7.51 10.62 21.35
C THR A 48 -6.13 10.93 21.91
N PHE A 49 -5.09 10.73 21.12
CA PHE A 49 -3.77 11.29 21.37
C PHE A 49 -3.11 11.69 20.05
N GLN A 50 -2.10 12.52 20.15
CA GLN A 50 -1.25 12.90 19.02
C GLN A 50 0.17 12.44 19.31
N THR A 51 0.83 11.90 18.30
CA THR A 51 2.23 11.47 18.35
C THR A 51 2.91 11.87 17.04
N THR A 52 4.20 11.60 16.91
CA THR A 52 4.93 11.72 15.65
C THR A 52 5.73 10.44 15.42
N MET A 53 6.29 10.27 14.21
CA MET A 53 7.16 9.12 13.96
C MET A 53 8.37 9.13 14.90
N THR A 54 8.95 10.31 15.15
CA THR A 54 10.06 10.48 16.10
C THR A 54 9.67 10.04 17.51
N LYS A 55 8.51 10.50 18.01
CA LYS A 55 8.00 10.10 19.31
C LYS A 55 7.66 8.61 19.38
N LEU A 56 7.22 7.98 18.30
CA LEU A 56 6.98 6.53 18.24
C LEU A 56 8.28 5.72 18.29
N LYS A 57 9.36 6.22 17.66
CA LYS A 57 10.70 5.61 17.74
C LYS A 57 11.29 5.72 19.15
N GLU A 58 11.15 6.89 19.77
CA GLU A 58 11.71 7.17 21.10
C GLU A 58 10.86 6.59 22.24
N ALA A 59 9.54 6.51 22.05
CA ALA A 59 8.62 6.02 23.07
C ALA A 59 8.80 4.51 23.27
N SER A 60 9.63 4.17 24.24
CA SER A 60 9.49 2.92 24.97
C SER A 60 8.15 2.94 25.73
N ARG A 61 7.12 2.43 25.07
CA ARG A 61 5.94 1.77 25.66
C ARG A 61 4.74 2.59 26.14
N ASN A 62 4.74 3.92 26.31
CA ASN A 62 3.55 4.61 26.85
C ASN A 62 3.21 5.94 26.17
N LEU A 63 2.09 5.99 25.45
CA LEU A 63 1.47 7.22 24.92
C LEU A 63 0.16 7.46 25.68
N SER A 64 0.11 8.54 26.45
CA SER A 64 -1.07 8.92 27.26
C SER A 64 -2.13 9.60 26.40
N ARG A 65 -3.40 9.24 26.60
CA ARG A 65 -4.55 9.88 25.95
C ARG A 65 -4.87 11.25 26.57
N GLN A 66 -5.33 12.20 25.75
CA GLN A 66 -5.97 13.42 26.24
C GLN A 66 -7.46 13.18 26.57
N LYS A 67 -7.93 13.94 27.55
CA LYS A 67 -9.10 13.66 28.41
C LYS A 67 -10.44 13.99 27.74
N LYS A 68 -11.51 13.26 28.09
CA LYS A 68 -12.92 13.70 28.00
C LYS A 68 -13.35 14.15 29.40
N GLU A 69 -14.09 15.26 29.53
CA GLU A 69 -14.39 15.91 30.83
C GLU A 69 -14.99 14.99 31.90
N SER A 70 -15.72 13.92 31.54
CA SER A 70 -16.42 13.08 32.53
C SER A 70 -15.72 11.77 32.93
N TYR A 71 -14.52 11.45 32.42
CA TYR A 71 -13.84 10.17 32.72
C TYR A 71 -12.49 10.34 33.43
N LYS A 72 -12.28 9.60 34.53
CA LYS A 72 -11.15 9.78 35.46
C LYS A 72 -9.82 9.21 34.94
N ASN A 73 -9.85 8.25 34.00
CA ASN A 73 -8.67 7.69 33.33
C ASN A 73 -9.09 6.97 32.04
N SER A 74 -8.75 7.50 30.85
CA SER A 74 -9.15 6.93 29.54
C SER A 74 -8.27 5.76 29.05
N GLY A 75 -7.42 5.23 29.94
CA GLY A 75 -6.50 4.13 29.66
C GLY A 75 -5.17 4.60 29.04
N VAL A 76 -4.22 3.67 28.92
CA VAL A 76 -2.89 3.89 28.33
C VAL A 76 -2.79 3.13 27.02
N ILE A 77 -2.27 3.77 25.97
CA ILE A 77 -1.91 3.07 24.73
C ILE A 77 -0.41 2.77 24.78
N SER A 78 -0.08 1.49 24.64
CA SER A 78 1.29 1.02 24.57
C SER A 78 1.60 0.45 23.19
N VAL A 79 2.69 0.93 22.60
CA VAL A 79 3.24 0.34 21.38
C VAL A 79 4.09 -0.86 21.81
N LYS A 80 3.60 -2.07 21.53
CA LYS A 80 4.30 -3.31 21.90
C LYS A 80 5.44 -3.64 20.95
N HIS A 81 5.23 -3.41 19.66
CA HIS A 81 6.19 -3.65 18.59
C HIS A 81 6.04 -2.55 17.54
N HIS A 82 7.15 -2.03 17.05
CA HIS A 82 7.19 -1.16 15.89
C HIS A 82 8.42 -1.51 15.06
N GLU A 83 8.28 -1.43 13.74
CA GLU A 83 9.35 -1.62 12.79
C GLU A 83 9.22 -0.54 11.72
N ILE A 84 10.34 0.05 11.34
CA ILE A 84 10.38 1.05 10.28
C ILE A 84 11.18 0.44 9.15
N THR A 85 10.47 0.10 8.08
CA THR A 85 11.05 -0.42 6.85
C THR A 85 11.10 0.68 5.80
N ILE A 86 12.18 0.69 5.03
CA ILE A 86 12.26 1.50 3.81
C ILE A 86 11.60 0.69 2.71
N GLU A 87 10.60 1.27 2.08
CA GLU A 87 9.91 0.67 0.93
C GLU A 87 10.19 1.51 -0.29
N CYS A 88 11.10 1.02 -1.13
CA CYS A 88 11.40 1.64 -2.41
C CYS A 88 10.22 1.41 -3.36
N THR A 89 9.65 2.50 -3.86
CA THR A 89 8.66 2.45 -4.93
C THR A 89 9.33 2.16 -6.27
N PHE A 90 8.55 1.75 -7.27
CA PHE A 90 9.06 1.58 -8.63
C PHE A 90 9.79 2.83 -9.14
N LEU A 91 9.26 4.03 -8.85
CA LEU A 91 9.89 5.28 -9.24
C LEU A 91 11.22 5.53 -8.53
N ASP A 92 11.37 5.10 -7.27
CA ASP A 92 12.65 5.21 -6.55
C ASP A 92 13.75 4.40 -7.24
N TYR A 93 13.42 3.22 -7.76
CA TYR A 93 14.37 2.44 -8.56
C TYR A 93 14.75 3.17 -9.85
N ILE A 94 13.77 3.74 -10.58
CA ILE A 94 14.04 4.52 -11.81
C ILE A 94 14.91 5.75 -11.50
N MET A 95 14.57 6.53 -10.47
CA MET A 95 15.34 7.71 -10.04
C MET A 95 16.75 7.32 -9.54
N GLY A 96 16.87 6.16 -8.90
CA GLY A 96 18.13 5.53 -8.48
C GLY A 96 18.99 5.00 -9.63
N ARG A 97 18.64 5.32 -10.89
CA ARG A 97 19.33 4.88 -12.12
C ARG A 97 19.28 3.36 -12.33
N CYS A 98 18.28 2.68 -11.76
CA CYS A 98 17.99 1.29 -12.13
C CYS A 98 17.59 1.24 -13.60
N GLN A 99 18.30 0.44 -14.40
CA GLN A 99 18.01 0.25 -15.82
C GLN A 99 17.11 -0.96 -16.01
N LEU A 100 16.01 -0.77 -16.73
CA LEU A 100 15.14 -1.85 -17.16
C LEU A 100 15.56 -2.28 -18.57
N ASN A 101 16.05 -3.51 -18.68
CA ASN A 101 16.37 -4.11 -19.97
C ASN A 101 15.17 -4.89 -20.47
N PHE A 102 14.69 -4.52 -21.65
CA PHE A 102 13.67 -5.29 -22.36
C PHE A 102 14.37 -6.21 -23.38
N THR A 103 14.02 -7.49 -23.36
CA THR A 103 14.50 -8.47 -24.33
C THR A 103 13.30 -9.22 -24.89
N ALA A 104 13.17 -9.19 -26.21
CA ALA A 104 12.17 -9.96 -26.94
C ALA A 104 12.89 -10.98 -27.82
N GLY A 105 12.35 -12.19 -27.88
CA GLY A 105 12.77 -13.24 -28.82
C GLY A 105 11.64 -13.52 -29.80
N MET A 106 11.99 -13.72 -31.07
CA MET A 106 11.07 -14.20 -32.10
C MET A 106 11.39 -15.65 -32.42
N ASP A 107 10.35 -16.48 -32.50
CA ASP A 107 10.47 -17.88 -32.86
C ASP A 107 10.43 -18.04 -34.38
N PHE A 108 11.54 -18.43 -34.99
CA PHE A 108 11.65 -18.70 -36.43
C PHE A 108 11.71 -20.20 -36.76
N THR A 109 11.12 -21.07 -35.92
CA THR A 109 10.99 -22.49 -36.21
C THR A 109 10.01 -22.77 -37.36
N GLY A 110 10.22 -23.89 -38.07
CA GLY A 110 9.42 -24.25 -39.24
C GLY A 110 7.94 -24.55 -38.97
N SER A 111 7.54 -24.75 -37.71
CA SER A 111 6.13 -24.92 -37.31
C SER A 111 5.28 -23.68 -37.52
N ASN A 112 5.88 -22.50 -37.67
CA ASN A 112 5.17 -21.24 -37.90
C ASN A 112 4.67 -21.04 -39.34
N GLY A 113 4.94 -22.01 -40.23
CA GLY A 113 4.56 -21.96 -41.64
C GLY A 113 5.46 -21.07 -42.49
N ASP A 114 5.24 -21.10 -43.82
CA ASP A 114 5.92 -20.23 -44.78
C ASP A 114 5.46 -18.77 -44.59
N PRO A 115 6.35 -17.79 -44.33
CA PRO A 115 5.98 -16.37 -44.16
C PRO A 115 5.22 -15.75 -45.34
N SER A 116 5.26 -16.36 -46.52
CA SER A 116 4.50 -15.94 -47.70
C SER A 116 3.03 -16.40 -47.66
N SER A 117 2.72 -17.38 -46.82
CA SER A 117 1.38 -17.92 -46.64
C SER A 117 0.56 -17.06 -45.69
N PRO A 118 -0.68 -16.69 -46.02
CA PRO A 118 -1.59 -15.97 -45.13
C PRO A 118 -1.83 -16.65 -43.77
N ASP A 119 -1.63 -17.97 -43.70
CA ASP A 119 -1.83 -18.75 -42.48
C ASP A 119 -0.60 -18.80 -41.56
N SER A 120 0.54 -18.21 -41.97
CA SER A 120 1.75 -18.17 -41.15
C SER A 120 1.65 -17.13 -40.03
N LEU A 121 2.19 -17.47 -38.86
CA LEU A 121 2.33 -16.51 -37.75
C LEU A 121 3.27 -15.35 -38.09
N HIS A 122 4.13 -15.52 -39.10
CA HIS A 122 5.04 -14.50 -39.62
C HIS A 122 4.46 -13.73 -40.81
N TYR A 123 3.26 -14.07 -41.29
CA TYR A 123 2.68 -13.42 -42.46
C TYR A 123 2.51 -11.92 -42.25
N ILE A 124 3.01 -11.12 -43.18
CA ILE A 124 2.85 -9.66 -43.16
C ILE A 124 1.68 -9.30 -44.08
N SER A 125 0.50 -9.17 -43.48
CA SER A 125 -0.70 -8.77 -44.21
C SER A 125 -0.67 -7.26 -44.51
N PRO A 126 -1.10 -6.83 -45.70
CA PRO A 126 -1.24 -5.40 -46.03
C PRO A 126 -2.35 -4.70 -45.21
N ASN A 127 -3.26 -5.48 -44.59
CA ASN A 127 -4.47 -4.96 -43.94
C ASN A 127 -4.57 -5.32 -42.45
N SER A 128 -3.64 -6.11 -41.90
CA SER A 128 -3.67 -6.56 -40.51
C SER A 128 -2.27 -6.83 -39.95
N VAL A 129 -2.10 -6.68 -38.64
CA VAL A 129 -0.87 -7.07 -37.93
C VAL A 129 -0.91 -8.56 -37.59
N ASN A 130 0.25 -9.21 -37.57
CA ASN A 130 0.36 -10.60 -37.13
C ASN A 130 0.47 -10.71 -35.60
N GLU A 131 0.49 -11.94 -35.09
CA GLU A 131 0.48 -12.22 -33.66
C GLU A 131 1.73 -11.69 -32.93
N TYR A 132 2.90 -11.68 -33.60
CA TYR A 132 4.12 -11.10 -33.03
C TYR A 132 4.11 -9.57 -32.99
N LEU A 133 3.28 -8.94 -33.84
CA LEU A 133 3.13 -7.49 -33.94
C LEU A 133 1.92 -6.95 -33.17
N THR A 134 1.11 -7.83 -32.58
CA THR A 134 -0.03 -7.44 -31.75
C THR A 134 0.45 -7.34 -30.30
N PRO A 135 0.65 -6.14 -29.72
CA PRO A 135 0.98 -6.03 -28.31
C PRO A 135 -0.22 -6.57 -27.52
N GLY A 136 -0.02 -7.58 -26.68
CA GLY A 136 -1.06 -8.05 -25.78
C GLY A 136 -1.62 -6.85 -25.01
N GLN A 137 -2.91 -6.56 -25.19
CA GLN A 137 -3.55 -5.44 -24.49
C GLN A 137 -3.31 -5.61 -22.98
N PRO A 138 -2.91 -4.54 -22.25
CA PRO A 138 -2.79 -4.63 -20.81
C PRO A 138 -4.16 -5.01 -20.25
N ARG A 139 -4.25 -6.17 -19.58
CA ARG A 139 -5.42 -6.51 -18.77
C ARG A 139 -5.46 -5.48 -17.65
N THR A 140 -6.35 -4.52 -17.74
CA THR A 140 -6.63 -3.59 -16.64
C THR A 140 -7.15 -4.41 -15.47
N GLN A 141 -6.32 -4.57 -14.44
CA GLN A 141 -6.76 -5.07 -13.15
C GLN A 141 -7.51 -3.92 -12.48
N GLU A 142 -8.80 -4.10 -12.20
CA GLU A 142 -9.61 -3.12 -11.48
C GLU A 142 -8.98 -2.84 -10.11
N ASP A 143 -8.59 -1.60 -9.88
CA ASP A 143 -8.22 -1.11 -8.56
C ASP A 143 -9.47 -1.12 -7.67
N THR A 144 -9.44 -1.97 -6.66
CA THR A 144 -10.47 -2.01 -5.61
C THR A 144 -10.22 -0.86 -4.64
N GLU A 145 -11.18 0.08 -4.56
CA GLU A 145 -11.22 1.12 -3.55
C GLU A 145 -11.19 0.50 -2.14
N THR A 146 -10.18 0.84 -1.35
CA THR A 146 -10.19 0.57 0.09
C THR A 146 -10.81 1.75 0.82
N VAL A 147 -12.09 1.66 1.13
CA VAL A 147 -12.77 2.55 2.08
C VAL A 147 -12.44 2.09 3.50
N LEU A 148 -11.76 2.93 4.27
CA LEU A 148 -11.42 2.69 5.67
C LEU A 148 -12.63 3.08 6.56
N LYS A 149 -13.26 2.09 7.19
CA LYS A 149 -14.08 2.29 8.39
C LYS A 149 -13.42 1.55 9.55
N MET A 150 -12.99 2.30 10.57
CA MET A 150 -12.61 1.76 11.87
C MET A 150 -13.84 1.60 12.74
#